data_AF-A0AAW0I1S8-F1
#
_entry.id   AF-A0AAW0I1S8-F1
#
_cell.length_a   1.000
_cell.length_b   1.000
_cell.length_c   1.000
_cell.angle_alpha   90.00
_cell.angle_beta   90.00
_cell.angle_gamma   90.00
#
_symmetry.space_group_name_H-M   'P 1'
#
loop_
_entity.id
_entity.type
_entity.pdbx_description
1 polymer ?
#
loop_
_entity_poly.entity_id
_entity_poly.type
_entity_poly.pdbx_seq_one_letter_code
_entity_poly.pdbx_strand_id
1 'polypeptide(L)'
;ILLRRQELDPLELGFLLRFPVDHTYSSPVDFLTAQSWSAVKAVALMEEFRGLDRDVEGSAKQWRKWVESECPEKEKLPQEWKKKSLLQKLIILRAVRPDRMTYALRHFVEEKLGAKYVERSRLDLGRACEESSPATPVFFILSPGVDALKDLEVL
;
A
#
# COMPACT_ATOMS: atom_id res chain seq x y z
N ILE A 1 4.87 14.12 -4.59
CA ILE A 1 5.59 14.75 -3.45
C ILE A 1 6.89 14.00 -3.18
N LEU A 2 6.83 12.72 -2.81
CA LEU A 2 8.00 11.94 -2.40
C LEU A 2 9.06 11.75 -3.50
N LEU A 3 8.66 11.56 -4.77
CA LEU A 3 9.60 11.55 -5.91
C LEU A 3 10.37 12.88 -6.05
N ARG A 4 9.71 14.03 -5.87
CA ARG A 4 10.37 15.35 -5.91
C ARG A 4 11.35 15.54 -4.75
N ARG A 5 11.10 14.87 -3.62
CA ARG A 5 11.99 14.86 -2.45
C ARG A 5 13.09 13.80 -2.53
N GLN A 6 13.15 13.03 -3.62
CA GLN A 6 14.08 11.90 -3.78
C GLN A 6 13.98 10.85 -2.66
N GLU A 7 12.81 10.72 -2.04
CA GLU A 7 12.57 9.74 -0.98
C GLU A 7 12.08 8.37 -1.50
N LEU A 8 11.81 8.27 -2.80
CA LEU A 8 11.41 7.04 -3.47
C LEU A 8 12.31 6.79 -4.66
N ASP A 9 12.77 5.55 -4.77
CA ASP A 9 13.42 5.07 -5.97
C ASP A 9 12.38 4.90 -7.10
N PRO A 10 12.57 5.53 -8.28
CA PRO A 10 11.63 5.44 -9.39
C PRO A 10 11.48 4.03 -9.97
N LEU A 11 12.54 3.22 -9.94
CA LEU A 11 12.52 1.85 -10.45
C LEU A 11 11.73 0.94 -9.51
N GLU A 12 11.95 1.05 -8.20
CA GLU A 12 11.17 0.35 -7.18
C GLU A 12 9.69 0.76 -7.24
N LEU A 13 9.39 2.05 -7.39
CA LEU A 13 8.01 2.52 -7.53
C LEU A 13 7.38 1.97 -8.83
N GLY A 14 8.10 2.02 -9.94
CA GLY A 14 7.65 1.47 -11.21
C GLY A 14 7.42 -0.04 -11.17
N PHE A 15 8.25 -0.77 -10.41
CA PHE A 15 8.05 -2.19 -10.13
C PHE A 15 6.82 -2.40 -9.26
N LEU A 16 6.67 -1.65 -8.16
CA LEU A 16 5.51 -1.76 -7.29
C LEU A 16 4.21 -1.53 -8.05
N LEU A 17 4.16 -0.57 -8.99
CA LEU A 17 2.94 -0.25 -9.74
C LEU A 17 2.59 -1.32 -10.78
N ARG A 18 3.55 -1.69 -11.64
CA ARG A 18 3.33 -2.67 -12.73
C ARG A 18 3.26 -4.10 -12.22
N PHE A 19 4.07 -4.40 -11.23
CA PHE A 19 4.20 -5.70 -10.57
C PHE A 19 4.16 -6.88 -11.55
N PRO A 20 5.12 -6.94 -12.49
CA PRO A 20 5.13 -7.97 -13.53
C PRO A 20 5.43 -9.32 -12.89
N VAL A 21 4.39 -10.13 -12.71
CA VAL A 21 4.48 -11.43 -12.06
C VAL A 21 3.92 -12.50 -12.99
N ASP A 22 4.76 -13.48 -13.25
CA ASP A 22 4.49 -14.71 -13.96
C ASP A 22 3.67 -15.67 -13.08
N HIS A 23 3.03 -16.68 -13.66
CA HIS A 23 2.32 -17.74 -12.90
C HIS A 23 2.93 -19.11 -13.13
N THR A 24 4.26 -19.17 -13.07
CA THR A 24 5.03 -20.31 -13.61
C THR A 24 5.62 -21.21 -12.52
N TYR A 25 5.82 -20.71 -11.31
CA TYR A 25 6.52 -21.46 -10.26
C TYR A 25 5.54 -22.07 -9.25
N SER A 26 5.72 -23.37 -8.98
CA SER A 26 5.09 -24.01 -7.82
C SER A 26 5.72 -23.49 -6.53
N SER A 27 4.90 -23.31 -5.50
CA SER A 27 5.38 -22.89 -4.19
C SER A 27 6.05 -24.07 -3.46
N PRO A 28 7.27 -23.91 -2.92
CA PRO A 28 7.91 -24.90 -2.06
C PRO A 28 7.34 -24.86 -0.63
N VAL A 29 6.53 -23.85 -0.30
CA VAL A 29 5.86 -23.70 0.99
C VAL A 29 4.34 -23.76 0.82
N ASP A 30 3.68 -24.42 1.75
CA ASP A 30 2.22 -24.66 1.77
C ASP A 30 1.37 -23.42 2.06
N PHE A 31 1.94 -22.38 2.69
CA PHE A 31 1.23 -21.15 3.06
C PHE A 31 1.26 -20.06 1.98
N LEU A 32 1.96 -20.28 0.86
CA LEU A 32 1.95 -19.39 -0.29
C LEU A 32 1.34 -20.08 -1.50
N THR A 33 0.52 -19.33 -2.24
CA THR A 33 0.01 -19.78 -3.54
C THR A 33 1.13 -19.78 -4.59
N ALA A 34 0.95 -20.51 -5.69
CA ALA A 34 1.88 -20.47 -6.83
C ALA A 34 2.06 -19.06 -7.40
N GLN A 35 0.99 -18.24 -7.37
CA GLN A 35 1.03 -16.83 -7.77
C GLN A 35 1.90 -15.99 -6.81
N SER A 36 1.67 -16.11 -5.50
CA SER A 36 2.46 -15.40 -4.49
C SER A 36 3.92 -15.80 -4.53
N TRP A 37 4.20 -17.08 -4.72
CA TRP A 37 5.56 -17.58 -4.86
C TRP A 37 6.24 -17.06 -6.12
N SER A 38 5.54 -17.07 -7.26
CA SER A 38 6.07 -16.48 -8.50
C SER A 38 6.34 -14.98 -8.33
N ALA A 39 5.52 -14.26 -7.56
CA ALA A 39 5.79 -12.86 -7.20
C ALA A 39 7.05 -12.72 -6.36
N VAL A 40 7.25 -13.59 -5.36
CA VAL A 40 8.48 -13.61 -4.54
C VAL A 40 9.71 -13.85 -5.42
N LYS A 41 9.63 -14.77 -6.38
CA LYS A 41 10.71 -15.02 -7.35
C LYS A 41 11.00 -13.77 -8.20
N ALA A 42 9.97 -13.10 -8.72
CA ALA A 42 10.12 -11.87 -9.51
C ALA A 42 10.76 -10.73 -8.68
N VAL A 43 10.33 -10.57 -7.42
CA VAL A 43 10.94 -9.60 -6.49
C VAL A 43 12.41 -9.94 -6.24
N ALA A 44 12.74 -11.21 -6.01
CA ALA A 44 14.11 -11.66 -5.73
C ALA A 44 15.11 -11.43 -6.88
N LEU A 45 14.64 -11.13 -8.10
CA LEU A 45 15.49 -10.75 -9.24
C LEU A 45 16.06 -9.34 -9.10
N MET A 46 15.41 -8.47 -8.33
CA MET A 46 15.91 -7.13 -8.04
C MET A 46 17.08 -7.22 -7.05
N GLU A 47 18.14 -6.45 -7.29
CA GLU A 47 19.37 -6.48 -6.48
C GLU A 47 19.10 -6.27 -4.99
N GLU A 48 18.23 -5.32 -4.66
CA GLU A 48 17.81 -5.01 -3.30
C GLU A 48 17.11 -6.18 -2.58
N PHE A 49 16.55 -7.14 -3.31
CA PHE A 49 15.77 -8.24 -2.73
C PHE A 49 16.43 -9.60 -2.95
N ARG A 50 17.70 -9.61 -3.35
CA ARG A 50 18.45 -10.84 -3.62
C ARG A 50 18.39 -11.79 -2.42
N GLY A 51 17.90 -13.01 -2.67
CA GLY A 51 17.79 -14.05 -1.66
C GLY A 51 16.49 -14.06 -0.86
N LEU A 52 15.52 -13.18 -1.18
CA LEU A 52 14.18 -13.20 -0.58
C LEU A 52 13.51 -14.57 -0.71
N ASP A 53 13.53 -15.16 -1.90
CA ASP A 53 13.00 -16.50 -2.16
C ASP A 53 13.64 -17.56 -1.27
N ARG A 54 14.98 -17.58 -1.18
CA ARG A 54 15.72 -18.53 -0.34
C ARG A 54 15.42 -18.36 1.15
N ASP A 55 15.23 -17.13 1.63
CA ASP A 55 14.90 -16.89 3.04
C ASP A 55 13.43 -17.23 3.35
N VAL A 56 12.49 -17.00 2.43
CA VAL A 56 11.09 -17.44 2.58
C VAL A 56 11.03 -18.97 2.73
N GLU A 57 11.82 -19.70 1.96
CA GLU A 57 11.91 -21.16 2.04
C GLU A 57 12.69 -21.62 3.29
N GLY A 58 13.88 -21.08 3.53
CA GLY A 58 14.76 -21.49 4.63
C GLY A 58 14.24 -21.10 6.03
N SER A 59 13.49 -20.00 6.12
CA SER A 59 12.90 -19.47 7.35
C SER A 59 11.37 -19.62 7.37
N ALA A 60 10.82 -20.65 6.71
CA ALA A 60 9.38 -20.87 6.46
C ALA A 60 8.48 -20.66 7.68
N LYS A 61 8.87 -21.10 8.89
CA LYS A 61 8.06 -20.92 10.11
C LYS A 61 7.84 -19.45 10.47
N GLN A 62 8.86 -18.61 10.32
CA GLN A 62 8.77 -17.18 10.64
C GLN A 62 7.97 -16.42 9.57
N TRP A 63 8.20 -16.76 8.30
CA TRP A 63 7.45 -16.20 7.19
C TRP A 63 5.98 -16.57 7.24
N ARG A 64 5.64 -17.84 7.54
CA ARG A 64 4.26 -18.27 7.76
C ARG A 64 3.59 -17.41 8.83
N LYS A 65 4.22 -17.27 10.00
CA LYS A 65 3.67 -16.47 11.11
C LYS A 65 3.35 -15.03 10.67
N TRP A 66 4.26 -14.40 9.92
CA TRP A 66 4.06 -13.03 9.45
C TRP A 66 2.99 -12.96 8.35
N VAL A 67 3.01 -13.87 7.36
CA VAL A 67 2.05 -13.93 6.25
C VAL A 67 0.63 -14.21 6.76
N GLU A 68 0.47 -15.09 7.74
CA GLU A 68 -0.83 -15.46 8.32
C GLU A 68 -1.32 -14.46 9.38
N SER A 69 -0.54 -13.42 9.71
CA SER A 69 -1.01 -12.34 10.59
C SER A 69 -2.25 -11.66 10.01
N GLU A 70 -3.09 -11.17 10.91
CA GLU A 70 -4.27 -10.36 10.55
C GLU A 70 -3.86 -9.00 9.97
N CYS A 71 -2.79 -8.40 10.51
CA CYS A 71 -2.33 -7.06 10.14
C CYS A 71 -0.80 -7.07 9.86
N PRO A 72 -0.33 -7.81 8.85
CA PRO A 72 1.10 -7.96 8.56
C PRO A 72 1.78 -6.62 8.25
N GLU A 73 1.04 -5.64 7.71
CA GLU A 73 1.54 -4.29 7.44
C GLU A 73 1.94 -3.50 8.70
N LYS A 74 1.48 -3.91 9.88
CA LYS A 74 1.85 -3.34 11.20
C LYS A 74 2.95 -4.13 11.91
N GLU A 75 3.32 -5.30 11.37
CA GLU A 75 4.32 -6.17 11.97
C GLU A 75 5.71 -5.96 11.35
N LYS A 76 6.75 -6.28 12.12
CA LYS A 76 8.11 -6.31 11.59
C LYS A 76 8.27 -7.54 10.70
N LEU A 77 8.71 -7.32 9.46
CA LEU A 77 9.10 -8.40 8.58
C LEU A 77 10.18 -9.30 9.22
N PRO A 78 10.27 -10.58 8.80
CA PRO A 78 11.31 -11.50 9.26
C PRO A 78 12.74 -10.99 8.97
N GLN A 79 13.70 -11.49 9.74
CA GLN A 79 15.14 -11.40 9.45
C GLN A 79 15.65 -9.98 9.12
N GLU A 80 16.37 -9.83 8.01
CA GLU A 80 16.96 -8.58 7.53
C GLU A 80 15.95 -7.68 6.81
N TRP A 81 14.84 -8.24 6.34
CA TRP A 81 13.79 -7.52 5.61
C TRP A 81 13.12 -6.42 6.45
N LYS A 82 13.18 -6.51 7.78
CA LYS A 82 12.76 -5.42 8.69
C LYS A 82 13.51 -4.11 8.51
N LYS A 83 14.74 -4.17 7.98
CA LYS A 83 15.60 -2.99 7.74
C LYS A 83 15.29 -2.29 6.40
N LYS A 84 14.47 -2.91 5.54
CA LYS A 84 14.10 -2.34 4.24
C LYS A 84 13.29 -1.06 4.38
N SER A 85 13.37 -0.22 3.34
CA SER A 85 12.61 1.02 3.25
C SER A 85 11.10 0.74 3.26
N LEU A 86 10.27 1.73 3.59
CA LEU A 86 8.81 1.54 3.56
C LEU A 86 8.30 1.12 2.16
N LEU A 87 8.90 1.65 1.08
CA LEU A 87 8.56 1.26 -0.29
C LEU A 87 8.94 -0.21 -0.58
N GLN A 88 10.14 -0.62 -0.18
CA GLN A 88 10.59 -1.99 -0.34
C GLN A 88 9.75 -2.99 0.47
N LYS A 89 9.31 -2.60 1.67
CA LYS A 89 8.37 -3.39 2.47
C LYS A 89 7.01 -3.55 1.79
N LEU A 90 6.51 -2.52 1.10
CA LEU A 90 5.29 -2.63 0.29
C LEU A 90 5.46 -3.60 -0.88
N ILE A 91 6.63 -3.64 -1.52
CA ILE A 91 6.93 -4.59 -2.60
C ILE A 91 6.87 -6.03 -2.08
N ILE A 92 7.51 -6.31 -0.93
CA ILE A 92 7.47 -7.63 -0.30
C ILE A 92 6.04 -8.00 0.09
N LEU A 93 5.31 -7.10 0.75
CA LEU A 93 3.93 -7.35 1.16
C LEU A 93 3.02 -7.63 -0.05
N ARG A 94 3.17 -6.88 -1.16
CA ARG A 94 2.39 -7.12 -2.39
C ARG A 94 2.62 -8.51 -2.95
N ALA A 95 3.82 -9.09 -2.78
CA ALA A 95 4.13 -10.43 -3.26
C ALA A 95 3.40 -11.52 -2.47
N VAL A 96 3.28 -11.37 -1.15
CA VAL A 96 2.78 -12.45 -0.26
C VAL A 96 1.39 -12.22 0.32
N ARG A 97 0.94 -10.96 0.46
CA ARG A 97 -0.39 -10.55 0.97
C ARG A 97 -0.96 -9.37 0.17
N PRO A 98 -1.27 -9.55 -1.13
CA PRO A 98 -1.81 -8.48 -1.97
C PRO A 98 -3.15 -7.93 -1.48
N ASP A 99 -3.92 -8.73 -0.73
CA ASP A 99 -5.18 -8.33 -0.09
C ASP A 99 -5.01 -7.21 0.95
N ARG A 100 -3.83 -7.11 1.57
CA ARG A 100 -3.53 -6.10 2.60
C ARG A 100 -3.03 -4.78 2.03
N MET A 101 -2.91 -4.64 0.71
CA MET A 101 -2.29 -3.47 0.08
C MET A 101 -2.99 -2.15 0.39
N THR A 102 -4.32 -2.13 0.50
CA THR A 102 -5.05 -0.89 0.86
C THR A 102 -4.65 -0.39 2.25
N TYR A 103 -4.53 -1.28 3.22
CA TYR A 103 -4.13 -0.94 4.60
C TYR A 103 -2.65 -0.54 4.65
N ALA A 104 -1.80 -1.24 3.91
CA ALA A 104 -0.38 -0.95 3.86
C ALA A 104 -0.07 0.39 3.18
N LEU A 105 -0.77 0.72 2.10
CA LEU A 105 -0.67 2.01 1.43
C LEU A 105 -1.17 3.15 2.34
N ARG A 106 -2.25 2.93 3.09
CA ARG A 106 -2.70 3.88 4.11
C ARG A 106 -1.59 4.12 5.13
N HIS A 107 -1.03 3.06 5.72
CA HIS A 107 0.07 3.17 6.68
C HIS A 107 1.29 3.87 6.07
N PHE A 108 1.65 3.57 4.82
CA PHE A 108 2.74 4.25 4.13
C PHE A 108 2.50 5.75 3.96
N VAL A 109 1.30 6.16 3.56
CA VAL A 109 0.93 7.57 3.39
C VAL A 109 0.93 8.28 4.74
N GLU A 110 0.40 7.65 5.78
CA GLU A 110 0.41 8.15 7.14
C GLU A 110 1.84 8.40 7.66
N GLU A 111 2.73 7.43 7.51
CA GLU A 111 4.14 7.55 7.92
C GLU A 111 4.91 8.60 7.12
N LYS A 112 4.63 8.74 5.82
CA LYS A 112 5.39 9.63 4.93
C LYS A 112 4.86 11.05 4.87
N LEU A 113 3.56 11.25 4.97
CA LEU A 113 2.91 12.54 4.78
C LEU A 113 2.15 13.01 6.04
N GLY A 114 1.82 12.10 6.96
CA GLY A 114 1.12 12.38 8.21
C GLY A 114 -0.34 11.91 8.21
N ALA A 115 -0.89 11.71 9.42
CA ALA A 115 -2.24 11.17 9.64
C ALA A 115 -3.34 11.95 8.92
N LYS A 116 -3.22 13.27 8.80
CA LYS A 116 -4.18 14.13 8.08
C LYS A 116 -4.44 13.73 6.62
N TYR A 117 -3.53 12.98 5.99
CA TYR A 117 -3.67 12.50 4.61
C TYR A 117 -4.40 11.17 4.49
N VAL A 118 -4.71 10.51 5.62
CA VAL A 118 -5.44 9.24 5.66
C VAL A 118 -6.68 9.31 6.54
N GLU A 119 -6.73 10.22 7.49
CA GLU A 119 -7.92 10.51 8.27
C GLU A 119 -9.03 11.05 7.37
N ARG A 120 -10.27 10.65 7.67
CA ARG A 120 -11.42 11.27 7.01
C ARG A 120 -11.52 12.70 7.53
N SER A 121 -11.13 13.67 6.72
CA SER A 121 -11.53 15.05 6.95
C SER A 121 -13.04 15.13 6.76
N ARG A 122 -13.75 15.72 7.73
CA ARG A 122 -15.11 16.19 7.46
C ARG A 122 -15.01 17.31 6.44
N LEU A 123 -15.92 17.30 5.47
CA LEU A 123 -16.07 18.42 4.55
C LEU A 123 -16.67 19.57 5.35
N ASP A 124 -15.96 20.69 5.42
CA ASP A 124 -16.48 21.94 5.95
C ASP A 124 -17.08 22.72 4.77
N LEU A 125 -18.39 22.63 4.63
CA LEU A 125 -19.09 23.27 3.51
C LEU A 125 -19.06 24.80 3.60
N GLY A 126 -19.02 25.38 4.81
CA GLY A 126 -18.92 26.82 4.99
C GLY A 126 -17.58 27.33 4.48
N ARG A 127 -16.50 26.68 4.90
CA ARG A 127 -15.17 26.99 4.38
C ARG A 127 -15.05 26.76 2.88
N ALA A 128 -15.64 25.68 2.36
CA ALA A 128 -15.63 25.42 0.91
C ALA A 128 -16.39 26.50 0.13
N CYS A 129 -17.46 27.08 0.70
CA CYS A 129 -18.21 28.19 0.14
C CYS A 129 -17.40 29.49 0.15
N GLU A 130 -16.72 29.80 1.27
CA GLU A 130 -15.81 30.96 1.39
C GLU A 130 -14.64 30.89 0.40
N GLU A 131 -14.11 29.69 0.14
CA GLU A 131 -13.04 29.46 -0.85
C GLU A 131 -13.55 29.41 -2.30
N SER A 132 -14.88 29.39 -2.51
CA SER A 132 -15.49 29.36 -3.84
C SER A 132 -15.61 30.76 -4.47
N SER A 133 -15.79 30.80 -5.79
CA SER A 133 -16.04 32.04 -6.52
C SER A 133 -16.96 31.78 -7.71
N PRO A 134 -17.56 32.81 -8.33
CA PRO A 134 -18.34 32.63 -9.55
C PRO A 134 -17.55 31.98 -10.71
N ALA A 135 -16.23 32.06 -10.67
CA ALA A 135 -15.34 31.42 -11.65
C ALA A 135 -14.97 29.96 -11.30
N THR A 136 -15.28 29.51 -10.07
CA THR A 136 -14.93 28.18 -9.55
C THR A 136 -16.21 27.46 -9.09
N PRO A 137 -16.89 26.70 -9.97
CA PRO A 137 -18.12 26.01 -9.62
C PRO A 137 -17.90 24.92 -8.56
N VAL A 138 -18.87 24.77 -7.66
CA VAL A 138 -18.89 23.72 -6.62
C VAL A 138 -19.80 22.58 -7.08
N PHE A 139 -19.29 21.35 -7.03
CA PHE A 139 -20.04 20.14 -7.37
C PHE A 139 -20.13 19.20 -6.17
N PHE A 140 -21.30 18.59 -6.00
CA PHE A 140 -21.56 17.58 -4.97
C PHE A 140 -21.61 16.20 -5.60
N ILE A 141 -20.84 15.25 -5.07
CA ILE A 141 -20.90 13.84 -5.45
C ILE A 141 -21.64 13.09 -4.34
N LEU A 142 -22.88 12.70 -4.63
CA LEU A 142 -23.77 12.09 -3.66
C LEU A 142 -23.84 10.58 -3.85
N SER A 143 -23.79 9.86 -2.73
CA SER A 143 -24.24 8.47 -2.69
C SER A 143 -25.77 8.44 -2.71
N PRO A 144 -26.39 7.38 -3.26
CA PRO A 144 -27.85 7.24 -3.23
C PRO A 144 -28.43 7.42 -1.82
N GLY A 145 -29.48 8.23 -1.68
CA GLY A 145 -30.16 8.49 -0.41
C GLY A 145 -29.54 9.59 0.47
N VAL A 146 -28.43 10.21 0.04
CA VAL A 146 -27.86 11.40 0.70
C VAL A 146 -28.46 12.66 0.10
N ASP A 147 -28.97 13.55 0.95
CA ASP A 147 -29.53 14.85 0.58
C ASP A 147 -28.61 15.97 1.06
N ALA A 148 -27.75 16.48 0.17
CA ALA A 148 -26.79 17.54 0.50
C ALA A 148 -27.39 18.95 0.49
N LEU A 149 -28.63 19.13 0.02
CA LEU A 149 -29.27 20.44 0.02
C LEU A 149 -29.53 20.93 1.44
N LYS A 150 -29.88 20.01 2.35
CA LYS A 150 -30.12 20.34 3.77
C LYS A 150 -28.90 20.94 4.46
N ASP A 151 -27.71 20.45 4.14
CA ASP A 151 -26.48 20.97 4.73
C ASP A 151 -26.06 22.31 4.12
N LEU A 152 -26.49 22.60 2.88
CA LEU A 152 -26.23 23.85 2.17
C LEU A 152 -27.20 24.98 2.57
N GLU A 153 -28.47 24.66 2.80
CA GLU A 153 -29.50 25.64 3.21
C GLU A 153 -29.24 26.27 4.58
N VAL A 154 -28.34 25.67 5.38
CA VAL A 154 -27.97 26.12 6.74
C VAL A 154 -26.73 27.05 6.72
N LEU A 155 -26.09 27.23 5.57
CA LEU A 155 -24.93 28.13 5.37
C LEU A 155 -25.37 29.52 4.90
#